data_AF-D7C7N1-F1
#
_entry.id   AF-D7C7N1-F1
#
_cell.length_a   1.000
_cell.length_b   1.000
_cell.length_c   1.000
_cell.angle_alpha   90.00
_cell.angle_beta   90.00
_cell.angle_gamma   90.00
#
_symmetry.space_group_name_H-M   'P 1'
#
loop_
_entity.id
_entity.type
_entity.pdbx_description
1 polymer ?
#
loop_
_entity_poly.entity_id
_entity_poly.type
_entity_poly.pdbx_seq_one_letter_code
_entity_poly.pdbx_strand_id
1 'polypeptide(L)' 'MQQAAGLTISRSTFSHHQRVLREAGVLKARVDGARRMLSVRRDALDACFPGLLDAVLATAPERIGTR' A
#
# COMPACT_ATOMS: atom_id res chain seq x y z
N MET A 1 -9.92 5.66 -10.40
CA MET A 1 -9.12 5.00 -9.32
C MET A 1 -8.31 6.01 -8.49
N GLN A 2 -8.70 7.29 -8.45
CA GLN A 2 -7.77 8.35 -8.05
C GLN A 2 -8.32 9.06 -6.82
N GLN A 3 -7.55 8.95 -5.73
CA GLN A 3 -7.75 9.48 -4.37
C GLN A 3 -8.80 8.77 -3.51
N ALA A 4 -8.39 7.66 -2.88
CA ALA A 4 -9.06 7.10 -1.70
C ALA A 4 -8.06 6.80 -0.55
N ALA A 5 -6.80 7.22 -0.68
CA ALA A 5 -5.75 6.92 0.29
C ALA A 5 -5.50 8.04 1.32
N GLY A 6 -6.20 9.18 1.22
CA GLY A 6 -6.05 10.31 2.15
C GLY A 6 -4.66 10.98 2.15
N LEU A 7 -3.84 10.76 1.11
CA LEU A 7 -2.47 11.29 1.04
C LEU A 7 -2.44 12.67 0.37
N THR A 8 -1.67 13.60 0.94
CA THR A 8 -1.46 14.98 0.44
C THR A 8 -0.42 15.08 -0.68
N ILE A 9 -0.16 13.99 -1.40
CA ILE A 9 0.87 13.92 -2.45
C ILE A 9 0.28 14.02 -3.86
N SER A 10 1.12 14.44 -4.82
CA SER A 10 0.72 14.52 -6.22
C SER A 10 0.37 13.14 -6.81
N ARG A 11 -0.43 13.14 -7.88
CA ARG A 11 -0.82 11.91 -8.59
C ARG A 11 0.37 11.17 -9.19
N SER A 12 1.36 11.88 -9.72
CA SER A 12 2.57 11.26 -10.29
C SER A 12 3.41 10.62 -9.19
N THR A 13 3.59 11.31 -8.06
CA THR A 13 4.28 10.79 -6.86
C THR A 13 3.59 9.53 -6.34
N PHE A 14 2.27 9.54 -6.18
CA PHE A 14 1.52 8.36 -5.72
C PHE A 14 1.67 7.17 -6.68
N SER A 15 1.59 7.41 -7.98
CA SER A 15 1.75 6.37 -9.01
C SER A 15 3.18 5.79 -8.97
N HIS A 16 4.18 6.64 -8.75
CA HIS A 16 5.56 6.22 -8.58
C HIS A 16 5.73 5.31 -7.35
N HIS A 17 5.20 5.70 -6.18
CA HIS A 17 5.25 4.86 -4.98
C HIS A 17 4.57 3.50 -5.18
N GLN A 18 3.40 3.46 -5.83
CA GLN A 18 2.74 2.19 -6.14
C GLN A 18 3.60 1.28 -7.02
N ARG A 19 4.30 1.86 -8.01
CA ARG A 19 5.21 1.12 -8.88
C ARG A 19 6.38 0.54 -8.07
N VAL A 20 7.08 1.39 -7.31
CA VAL A 20 8.22 0.98 -6.47
C VAL A 20 7.82 -0.12 -5.50
N LEU A 21 6.69 0.02 -4.81
CA LEU A 21 6.22 -1.00 -3.85
C LEU A 21 5.82 -2.32 -4.52
N ARG A 22 5.35 -2.29 -5.77
CA ARG A 22 5.09 -3.52 -6.55
C ARG A 22 6.38 -4.20 -6.99
N GLU A 23 7.34 -3.42 -7.48
CA GLU A 23 8.64 -3.92 -7.92
C GLU A 23 9.45 -4.50 -6.75
N ALA A 24 9.38 -3.87 -5.57
CA ALA A 24 9.94 -4.39 -4.33
C ALA A 24 9.18 -5.61 -3.76
N GLY A 25 8.08 -6.03 -4.39
CA GLY A 25 7.30 -7.18 -3.94
C GLY A 25 6.48 -6.95 -2.67
N VAL A 26 6.28 -5.70 -2.24
CA VAL A 26 5.47 -5.31 -1.06
C VAL A 26 3.97 -5.35 -1.42
N LEU A 27 3.61 -4.93 -2.62
CA LEU A 27 2.23 -4.91 -3.11
C LEU A 27 1.97 -5.98 -4.17
N LYS A 28 0.78 -6.59 -4.10
CA LYS A 28 0.17 -7.36 -5.18
C LYS A 28 -0.94 -6.54 -5.85
N ALA A 29 -1.11 -6.74 -7.15
CA ALA A 29 -2.19 -6.14 -7.92
C ALA A 29 -3.08 -7.23 -8.50
N ARG A 30 -4.39 -7.11 -8.31
CA ARG A 30 -5.39 -7.93 -9.01
C ARG A 30 -6.26 -7.06 -9.89
N VAL A 31 -6.67 -7.57 -11.05
CA VAL A 31 -7.64 -6.91 -11.93
C VAL A 31 -9.02 -7.45 -11.58
N ASP A 32 -9.96 -6.53 -11.36
CA ASP A 32 -11.35 -6.80 -11.01
C ASP A 32 -12.23 -5.96 -11.95
N GLY A 33 -12.58 -6.56 -13.08
CA GLY A 33 -13.18 -5.84 -14.22
C GLY A 33 -12.31 -4.67 -14.69
N ALA A 34 -12.88 -3.47 -14.71
CA ALA A 34 -12.17 -2.24 -15.08
C ALA A 34 -11.29 -1.66 -13.95
N ARG A 35 -11.28 -2.27 -12.76
CA ARG A 35 -10.53 -1.77 -11.60
C ARG A 35 -9.28 -2.61 -11.36
N ARG A 36 -8.19 -1.94 -10.99
CA ARG A 36 -6.99 -2.58 -10.44
C ARG A 36 -7.00 -2.39 -8.94
N MET A 37 -7.06 -3.48 -8.20
CA MET A 37 -7.01 -3.45 -6.74
C MET A 37 -5.61 -3.80 -6.28
N LEU A 38 -5.08 -2.98 -5.39
CA LEU A 38 -3.78 -3.19 -4.75
C LEU A 38 -3.98 -3.74 -3.35
N SER A 39 -3.13 -4.68 -2.94
CA SER A 39 -3.13 -5.23 -1.59
C SER A 39 -1.71 -5.48 -1.14
N VAL A 40 -1.43 -5.34 0.15
CA VAL A 40 -0.13 -5.68 0.73
C VAL A 40 0.04 -7.19 0.74
N ARG A 41 1.25 -7.68 0.44
CA ARG A 41 1.63 -9.10 0.54
C ARG A 41 2.02 -9.43 1.98
N ARG A 42 1.10 -9.24 2.93
CA ARG A 42 1.37 -9.36 4.38
C ARG A 42 2.04 -10.69 4.73
N ASP A 43 1.48 -11.83 4.30
CA ASP A 43 2.02 -13.14 4.65
C ASP A 43 3.46 -13.34 4.16
N ALA A 44 3.77 -12.87 2.95
CA ALA A 44 5.12 -12.97 2.40
C ALA A 44 6.10 -12.03 3.12
N LEU A 45 5.64 -10.82 3.46
CA LEU A 45 6.45 -9.87 4.22
C LEU A 45 6.70 -10.36 5.64
N ASP A 46 5.72 -10.97 6.29
CA ASP A 46 5.86 -11.52 7.64
C ASP A 46 6.78 -12.75 7.65
N ALA A 47 6.73 -13.59 6.62
CA ALA A 47 7.67 -14.70 6.47
C ALA A 47 9.13 -14.25 6.29
N CYS A 48 9.38 -13.15 5.56
CA CYS A 48 10.73 -12.62 5.36
C CYS A 48 11.20 -11.69 6.49
N PHE A 49 10.27 -10.93 7.07
CA PHE A 49 10.52 -9.88 8.07
C PHE A 49 9.45 -9.93 9.18
N PRO A 50 9.51 -10.94 10.07
CA PRO A 50 8.49 -11.14 11.09
C PRO A 50 8.25 -9.89 11.93
N GLY A 51 6.99 -9.45 12.03
CA GLY A 51 6.60 -8.29 12.86
C GLY A 51 7.00 -6.91 12.33
N LEU A 52 7.71 -6.80 11.21
CA LEU A 52 8.13 -5.51 10.64
C LEU A 52 6.91 -4.62 10.32
N LEU A 53 5.93 -5.19 9.62
CA LEU A 53 4.77 -4.42 9.19
C LEU A 53 3.95 -3.94 10.39
N ASP A 54 3.85 -4.75 11.45
CA ASP A 54 3.17 -4.37 12.68
C ASP A 54 3.92 -3.26 13.42
N ALA A 55 5.25 -3.35 13.52
CA ALA A 55 6.07 -2.29 14.11
C ALA A 55 5.93 -0.96 13.36
N VAL A 56 5.97 -0.98 12.01
CA VAL A 56 5.77 0.22 11.19
C VAL A 56 4.38 0.81 11.42
N LEU A 57 3.34 -0.02 11.36
CA LEU A 57 1.95 0.44 11.51
C LEU A 57 1.64 0.93 12.93
N ALA A 58 2.28 0.39 13.97
CA ALA A 58 2.15 0.86 15.35
C ALA A 58 2.64 2.30 15.55
N THR A 59 3.54 2.77 14.67
CA THR A 59 4.06 4.15 14.69
C THR A 59 3.34 5.09 13.73
N ALA A 60 2.43 4.56 12.91
CA ALA A 60 1.70 5.40 11.98
C ALA A 60 0.76 6.33 12.77
N PRO A 61 0.70 7.63 12.43
CA PRO A 61 -0.33 8.51 12.99
C PRO A 61 -1.71 7.93 12.69
N GLU A 62 -2.68 8.20 13.57
CA GLU A 62 -4.06 7.69 13.50
C GLU A 62 -4.54 7.62 12.05
N ARG A 63 -5.10 6.46 11.66
CA ARG A 63 -5.59 6.22 10.29
C ARG A 63 -6.38 7.45 9.84
N ILE A 64 -5.93 8.08 8.77
CA ILE A 64 -6.66 9.16 8.12
C ILE A 64 -8.01 8.56 7.69
N GLY A 65 -9.03 8.76 8.52
CA GLY A 65 -10.34 8.16 8.37
C GLY A 65 -10.89 8.56 7.01
N THR A 66 -11.24 7.57 6.20
CA THR A 66 -12.15 7.78 5.08
C THR A 66 -13.48 8.19 5.68
N ARG A 67 -13.74 9.49 5.68
CA ARG A 67 -15.10 10.04 5.84
C ARG A 67 -15.80 10.05 4.50
#